data_AF-A0A969L5R1-F1
#
_entry.id   AF-A0A969L5R1-F1
#
_cell.length_a   1.000
_cell.length_b   1.000
_cell.length_c   1.000
_cell.angle_alpha   90.00
_cell.angle_beta   90.00
_cell.angle_gamma   90.00
#
_symmetry.space_group_name_H-M   'P 1'
#
loop_
_entity.id
_entity.type
_entity.pdbx_description
1 polymer ?
#
loop_
_entity_poly.entity_id
_entity_poly.type
_entity_poly.pdbx_seq_one_letter_code
_entity_poly.pdbx_strand_id
1 'polypeptide(L)'
;MKGLFLGFLLLILFWVLPGAAASQPSTENDGQEVLDNIFKTIPSPFEISSLIKEEGVSYQGDILNGPQEASRYQSEYRKALNLGIYSTDLGYINIYKKSDSIAPAYLQSILTIANGLNIGQFINFANISQFALSNDLNGLLSETSSSFDKINQEFIDQQKPQLSVLMLTGGWLETLYLTCQAAKKTRPKHLMTALPNKS
;
A
#
# COMPACT_ATOMS: atom_id res chain seq x y z
N MET A 1 -25.26 12.06 6.88
CA MET A 1 -24.06 11.22 6.61
C MET A 1 -23.07 11.23 7.77
N LYS A 2 -23.48 10.84 8.99
CA LYS A 2 -22.56 10.65 10.12
C LYS A 2 -22.62 9.23 10.71
N GLY A 3 -23.41 8.33 10.11
CA GLY A 3 -23.67 6.98 10.63
C GLY A 3 -22.93 5.84 9.94
N LEU A 4 -22.30 6.06 8.77
CA LEU A 4 -21.74 4.95 7.99
C LEU A 4 -20.27 4.64 8.34
N PHE A 5 -19.50 5.65 8.78
CA PHE A 5 -18.09 5.46 9.13
C PHE A 5 -17.86 4.84 10.52
N LEU A 6 -18.82 5.01 11.44
CA LEU A 6 -18.73 4.38 12.77
C LEU A 6 -19.13 2.90 12.74
N GLY A 7 -19.91 2.47 11.74
CA GLY A 7 -20.31 1.07 11.55
C GLY A 7 -19.16 0.17 11.10
N PHE A 8 -18.24 0.69 10.28
CA PHE A 8 -17.10 -0.10 9.77
C PHE A 8 -16.00 -0.30 10.83
N LEU A 9 -15.82 0.68 11.74
CA LEU A 9 -14.86 0.58 12.84
C LEU A 9 -15.36 -0.31 14.00
N LEU A 10 -16.69 -0.42 14.19
CA LEU A 10 -17.29 -1.25 15.23
C LEU A 10 -17.31 -2.75 14.89
N LEU A 11 -17.31 -3.12 13.61
CA LEU A 11 -17.20 -4.52 13.18
C LEU A 11 -15.82 -5.13 13.49
N ILE A 12 -14.77 -4.30 13.49
CA ILE A 12 -13.40 -4.73 13.85
C ILE A 12 -13.24 -4.84 15.37
N LEU A 13 -13.98 -4.06 16.17
CA LEU A 13 -13.87 -4.08 17.64
C LEU A 13 -14.76 -5.13 18.32
N PHE A 14 -15.87 -5.55 17.70
CA PHE A 14 -16.76 -6.56 18.31
C PHE A 14 -16.33 -8.03 18.08
N TRP A 15 -15.39 -8.29 17.16
CA TRP A 15 -14.83 -9.63 16.92
C TRP A 15 -13.48 -9.89 17.61
N VAL A 16 -12.91 -8.89 18.30
CA VAL A 16 -11.54 -8.97 18.88
C VAL A 16 -11.53 -9.10 20.42
N LEU A 17 -12.68 -9.25 21.08
CA LEU A 17 -12.74 -9.62 22.51
C LEU A 17 -13.36 -11.01 22.69
N PRO A 18 -12.54 -12.08 22.75
CA PRO A 18 -13.01 -13.41 23.11
C PRO A 18 -13.27 -13.46 24.62
N GLY A 19 -14.54 -13.36 24.99
CA GLY A 19 -15.02 -13.86 26.27
C GLY A 19 -15.10 -15.39 26.24
N ALA A 20 -14.08 -16.03 26.79
CA ALA A 20 -14.12 -17.37 27.39
C ALA A 20 -14.67 -18.53 26.54
N ALA A 21 -13.87 -19.01 25.59
CA ALA A 21 -13.73 -20.45 25.36
C ALA A 21 -12.36 -20.68 24.71
N ALA A 22 -11.55 -21.56 25.29
CA ALA A 22 -10.32 -22.02 24.69
C ALA A 22 -10.62 -22.64 23.32
N SER A 23 -10.07 -22.10 22.23
CA SER A 23 -10.27 -22.67 20.89
C SER A 23 -9.00 -22.61 20.04
N GLN A 24 -8.32 -23.76 20.06
CA GLN A 24 -7.58 -24.49 19.01
C GLN A 24 -6.55 -23.77 18.12
N PRO A 25 -5.48 -24.48 17.68
CA PRO A 25 -4.45 -23.89 16.84
C PRO A 25 -5.04 -23.49 15.49
N SER A 26 -4.87 -22.23 15.10
CA SER A 26 -5.30 -21.70 13.80
C SER A 26 -4.60 -22.46 12.67
N THR A 27 -5.38 -23.13 11.83
CA THR A 27 -4.89 -23.82 10.62
C THR A 27 -4.48 -22.79 9.57
N GLU A 28 -3.36 -23.04 8.91
CA GLU A 28 -2.69 -22.27 7.84
C GLU A 28 -3.61 -21.73 6.72
N ASN A 29 -4.75 -22.39 6.48
CA ASN A 29 -5.72 -22.05 5.44
C ASN A 29 -6.51 -20.74 5.70
N ASP A 30 -6.69 -20.36 6.96
CA ASP A 30 -7.58 -19.24 7.34
C ASP A 30 -6.96 -17.87 6.96
N GLY A 31 -5.64 -17.74 7.05
CA GLY A 31 -4.92 -16.51 6.67
C GLY A 31 -4.94 -16.25 5.17
N GLN A 32 -4.81 -17.29 4.35
CA GLN A 32 -4.85 -17.17 2.89
C GLN A 32 -6.25 -16.79 2.40
N GLU A 33 -7.29 -17.37 2.98
CA GLU A 33 -8.68 -17.05 2.65
C GLU A 33 -9.02 -15.57 2.94
N VAL A 34 -8.53 -15.03 4.06
CA VAL A 34 -8.69 -13.61 4.41
C VAL A 34 -8.01 -12.71 3.38
N LEU A 35 -6.79 -13.03 2.96
CA LEU A 35 -6.06 -12.25 1.95
C LEU A 35 -6.76 -12.27 0.59
N ASP A 36 -7.18 -13.45 0.13
CA ASP A 36 -7.90 -13.63 -1.12
C ASP A 36 -9.22 -12.83 -1.13
N ASN A 37 -9.92 -12.80 0.01
CA ASN A 37 -11.14 -12.01 0.16
C ASN A 37 -10.87 -10.49 0.12
N ILE A 38 -9.77 -10.03 0.72
CA ILE A 38 -9.34 -8.62 0.67
C ILE A 38 -9.06 -8.21 -0.78
N PHE A 39 -8.27 -9.00 -1.52
CA PHE A 39 -7.92 -8.72 -2.92
C PHE A 39 -9.14 -8.68 -3.85
N LYS A 40 -10.17 -9.51 -3.60
CA LYS A 40 -11.38 -9.55 -4.42
C LYS A 40 -12.35 -8.40 -4.14
N THR A 41 -12.38 -7.91 -2.90
CA THR A 41 -13.48 -7.05 -2.44
C THR A 41 -13.15 -5.57 -2.49
N ILE A 42 -11.86 -5.22 -2.48
CA ILE A 42 -11.46 -3.82 -2.32
C ILE A 42 -10.50 -3.41 -3.44
N PRO A 43 -10.73 -2.23 -4.07
CA PRO A 43 -9.86 -1.75 -5.13
C PRO A 43 -8.41 -1.69 -4.67
N SER A 44 -7.52 -2.09 -5.56
CA SER A 44 -6.09 -2.03 -5.31
C SER A 44 -5.63 -0.58 -5.09
N PRO A 45 -4.53 -0.39 -4.34
CA PRO A 45 -3.81 0.89 -4.24
C PRO A 45 -3.67 1.68 -5.55
N PHE A 46 -3.40 0.96 -6.63
CA PHE A 46 -3.15 1.51 -7.95
C PHE A 46 -4.43 1.97 -8.67
N GLU A 47 -5.53 1.23 -8.50
CA GLU A 47 -6.83 1.62 -9.05
C GLU A 47 -7.30 2.94 -8.42
N ILE A 48 -7.20 3.06 -7.09
CA ILE A 48 -7.55 4.30 -6.38
C ILE A 48 -6.65 5.45 -6.84
N SER A 49 -5.34 5.21 -6.96
CA SER A 49 -4.39 6.22 -7.43
C SER A 49 -4.65 6.69 -8.87
N SER A 50 -5.13 5.78 -9.74
CA SER A 50 -5.52 6.10 -11.11
C SER A 50 -6.79 6.96 -11.14
N LEU A 51 -7.79 6.61 -10.33
CA LEU A 51 -9.02 7.42 -10.18
C LEU A 51 -8.70 8.84 -9.71
N ILE A 52 -7.79 9.01 -8.74
CA ILE A 52 -7.36 10.35 -8.27
C ILE A 52 -6.80 11.19 -9.43
N LYS A 53 -6.01 10.58 -10.31
CA LYS A 53 -5.44 11.27 -11.47
C LYS A 53 -6.52 11.65 -12.49
N GLU A 54 -7.51 10.77 -12.70
CA GLU A 54 -8.66 11.02 -13.60
C GLU A 54 -9.51 12.22 -13.14
N GLU A 55 -9.61 12.44 -11.83
CA GLU A 55 -10.25 13.63 -11.22
C GLU A 55 -9.45 14.94 -11.41
N GLY A 56 -8.36 14.91 -12.20
CA GLY A 56 -7.59 16.09 -12.57
C GLY A 56 -6.66 16.62 -11.46
N VAL A 57 -6.45 15.84 -10.39
CA VAL A 57 -5.47 16.18 -9.36
C VAL A 57 -4.07 16.09 -9.95
N SER A 58 -3.25 17.12 -9.72
CA SER A 58 -1.85 17.12 -10.17
C SER A 58 -0.95 16.29 -9.25
N TYR A 59 0.14 15.77 -9.83
CA TYR A 59 1.17 15.04 -9.09
C TYR A 59 1.73 15.85 -7.90
N GLN A 60 1.86 15.20 -6.75
CA GLN A 60 2.46 15.77 -5.54
C GLN A 60 3.58 14.85 -5.06
N GLY A 61 4.84 15.22 -5.31
CA GLY A 61 5.99 14.43 -4.90
C GLY A 61 6.44 14.68 -3.46
N ASP A 62 6.04 15.83 -2.90
CA ASP A 62 6.38 16.28 -1.55
C ASP A 62 5.63 15.52 -0.44
N ILE A 63 4.54 14.84 -0.79
CA ILE A 63 3.76 14.03 0.13
C ILE A 63 4.27 12.60 0.25
N LEU A 64 5.12 12.14 -0.67
CA LEU A 64 5.62 10.77 -0.71
C LEU A 64 6.68 10.52 0.36
N ASN A 65 6.89 9.26 0.71
CA ASN A 65 7.87 8.89 1.72
C ASN A 65 9.30 9.13 1.23
N GLY A 66 10.11 9.78 2.06
CA GLY A 66 11.50 10.07 1.72
C GLY A 66 12.29 8.78 1.43
N PRO A 67 12.93 8.60 0.26
CA PRO A 67 13.62 7.36 -0.10
C PRO A 67 14.84 7.06 0.79
N GLN A 68 15.38 8.06 1.50
CA GLN A 68 16.51 7.86 2.40
C GLN A 68 16.14 7.21 3.75
N GLU A 69 14.85 7.08 4.06
CA GLU A 69 14.39 6.55 5.35
C GLU A 69 14.37 5.01 5.39
N ALA A 70 14.50 4.35 4.23
CA ALA A 70 14.44 2.89 4.09
C ALA A 70 15.42 2.12 4.97
N SER A 71 16.62 2.66 5.20
CA SER A 71 17.66 2.03 6.03
C SER A 71 17.40 2.12 7.53
N ARG A 72 16.42 2.93 7.97
CA ARG A 72 16.13 3.16 9.40
C ARG A 72 15.21 2.12 10.01
N TYR A 73 14.57 1.29 9.19
CA TYR A 73 13.66 0.25 9.67
C TYR A 73 14.43 -0.95 10.23
N GLN A 74 14.46 -1.07 11.56
CA GLN A 74 15.20 -2.12 12.26
C GLN A 74 14.44 -3.45 12.29
N SER A 75 13.14 -3.44 12.64
CA SER A 75 12.34 -4.67 12.78
C SER A 75 11.73 -5.14 11.47
N GLU A 76 11.53 -6.46 11.33
CA GLU A 76 10.84 -7.08 10.19
C GLU A 76 9.42 -6.52 10.00
N TYR A 77 8.68 -6.28 11.09
CA TYR A 77 7.35 -5.68 11.04
C TYR A 77 7.33 -4.29 10.39
N ARG A 78 8.29 -3.43 10.77
CA ARG A 78 8.41 -2.09 10.19
C ARG A 78 8.84 -2.16 8.74
N LYS A 79 9.77 -3.06 8.40
CA LYS A 79 10.20 -3.28 7.02
C LYS A 79 9.03 -3.74 6.14
N ALA A 80 8.26 -4.74 6.59
CA ALA A 80 7.12 -5.27 5.84
C ALA A 80 6.07 -4.19 5.58
N LEU A 81 5.66 -3.45 6.62
CA LEU A 81 4.73 -2.32 6.48
C LEU A 81 5.24 -1.28 5.47
N ASN A 82 6.51 -0.89 5.58
CA ASN A 82 7.08 0.13 4.71
C ASN A 82 7.33 -0.38 3.28
N LEU A 83 7.56 -1.67 3.09
CA LEU A 83 7.66 -2.24 1.74
C LEU A 83 6.36 -2.00 0.95
N GLY A 84 5.20 -2.17 1.61
CA GLY A 84 3.91 -1.79 1.06
C GLY A 84 3.82 -0.31 0.69
N ILE A 85 4.21 0.57 1.62
CA ILE A 85 4.21 2.03 1.45
C ILE A 85 5.06 2.46 0.24
N TYR A 86 6.33 2.06 0.20
CA TYR A 86 7.24 2.43 -0.91
C TYR A 86 6.80 1.83 -2.25
N SER A 87 6.17 0.65 -2.24
CA SER A 87 5.63 0.04 -3.47
C SER A 87 4.43 0.85 -4.01
N THR A 88 3.56 1.34 -3.13
CA THR A 88 2.47 2.25 -3.49
C THR A 88 2.99 3.59 -4.00
N ASP A 89 4.01 4.18 -3.35
CA ASP A 89 4.63 5.42 -3.82
C ASP A 89 5.25 5.26 -5.21
N LEU A 90 5.94 4.14 -5.49
CA LEU A 90 6.45 3.82 -6.83
C LEU A 90 5.31 3.73 -7.85
N GLY A 91 4.20 3.10 -7.48
CA GLY A 91 3.00 3.04 -8.30
C GLY A 91 2.42 4.41 -8.61
N TYR A 92 2.31 5.28 -7.61
CA TYR A 92 1.84 6.65 -7.77
C TYR A 92 2.76 7.45 -8.72
N ILE A 93 4.08 7.32 -8.56
CA ILE A 93 5.07 7.92 -9.47
C ILE A 93 4.85 7.47 -10.93
N ASN A 94 4.59 6.17 -11.12
CA ASN A 94 4.38 5.56 -12.43
C ASN A 94 3.07 6.04 -13.08
N ILE A 95 1.98 6.06 -12.30
CA ILE A 95 0.66 6.57 -12.72
C ILE A 95 0.78 8.00 -13.23
N TYR A 96 1.58 8.85 -12.58
CA TYR A 96 1.80 10.24 -12.99
C TYR A 96 2.93 10.44 -14.00
N LYS A 97 3.56 9.36 -14.48
CA LYS A 97 4.67 9.38 -15.44
C LYS A 97 5.83 10.28 -14.99
N LYS A 98 6.21 10.18 -13.71
CA LYS A 98 7.33 10.91 -13.10
C LYS A 98 8.57 10.04 -12.88
N SER A 99 8.61 8.87 -13.51
CA SER A 99 9.58 7.82 -13.24
C SER A 99 11.03 8.21 -13.50
N ASP A 100 11.31 9.02 -14.51
CA ASP A 100 12.67 9.37 -14.96
C ASP A 100 13.55 10.01 -13.87
N SER A 101 12.95 10.73 -12.91
CA SER A 101 13.71 11.52 -11.92
C SER A 101 13.81 10.88 -10.54
N ILE A 102 12.80 10.11 -10.14
CA ILE A 102 12.64 9.68 -8.74
C ILE A 102 12.43 8.18 -8.57
N ALA A 103 11.90 7.45 -9.58
CA ALA A 103 11.68 6.01 -9.44
C ALA A 103 12.94 5.21 -9.06
N PRO A 104 14.16 5.52 -9.57
CA PRO A 104 15.36 4.81 -9.14
C PRO A 104 15.61 4.84 -7.63
N ALA A 105 15.31 5.96 -6.96
CA ALA A 105 15.49 6.07 -5.50
C ALA A 105 14.49 5.21 -4.72
N TYR A 106 13.25 5.10 -5.21
CA TYR A 106 12.23 4.24 -4.62
C TYR A 106 12.52 2.76 -4.88
N LEU A 107 12.97 2.39 -6.08
CA LEU A 107 13.44 1.04 -6.40
C LEU A 107 14.58 0.60 -5.48
N GLN A 108 15.56 1.49 -5.23
CA GLN A 108 16.64 1.21 -4.29
C GLN A 108 16.15 1.05 -2.84
N SER A 109 15.15 1.83 -2.44
CA SER A 109 14.51 1.72 -1.12
C SER A 109 13.81 0.37 -0.95
N ILE A 110 13.02 -0.03 -1.95
CA ILE A 110 12.33 -1.32 -2.02
C ILE A 110 13.35 -2.47 -1.94
N LEU A 111 14.44 -2.41 -2.73
CA LEU A 111 15.51 -3.41 -2.70
C LEU A 111 16.17 -3.51 -1.33
N THR A 112 16.46 -2.37 -0.69
CA THR A 112 17.06 -2.33 0.64
C THR A 112 16.16 -3.00 1.68
N ILE A 113 14.86 -2.68 1.67
CA ILE A 113 13.87 -3.24 2.59
C ILE A 113 13.68 -4.75 2.32
N ALA A 114 13.55 -5.16 1.06
CA ALA A 114 13.39 -6.55 0.67
C ALA A 114 14.59 -7.41 1.07
N ASN A 115 15.82 -6.91 0.90
CA ASN A 115 17.02 -7.58 1.37
C ASN A 115 17.05 -7.66 2.90
N GLY A 116 16.61 -6.60 3.60
CA GLY A 116 16.49 -6.61 5.07
C GLY A 116 15.41 -7.54 5.63
N LEU A 117 14.54 -8.07 4.76
CA LEU A 117 13.54 -9.10 5.04
C LEU A 117 13.92 -10.48 4.48
N ASN A 118 15.09 -10.60 3.82
CA ASN A 118 15.55 -11.80 3.13
C ASN A 118 14.62 -12.32 2.02
N ILE A 119 13.87 -11.42 1.38
CA ILE A 119 12.92 -11.77 0.30
C ILE A 119 13.35 -11.27 -1.09
N GLY A 120 14.52 -10.63 -1.20
CA GLY A 120 15.00 -10.04 -2.45
C GLY A 120 15.04 -11.03 -3.63
N GLN A 121 15.27 -12.32 -3.35
CA GLN A 121 15.30 -13.38 -4.35
C GLN A 121 13.94 -13.70 -4.99
N PHE A 122 12.84 -13.36 -4.33
CA PHE A 122 11.48 -13.59 -4.85
C PHE A 122 10.98 -12.45 -5.74
N ILE A 123 11.77 -11.38 -5.84
CA ILE A 123 11.45 -10.17 -6.60
C ILE A 123 12.29 -10.13 -7.87
N ASN A 124 11.64 -10.07 -9.03
CA ASN A 124 12.34 -9.81 -10.28
C ASN A 124 12.61 -8.31 -10.43
N PHE A 125 13.65 -7.82 -9.75
CA PHE A 125 14.02 -6.40 -9.78
C PHE A 125 14.35 -5.88 -11.17
N ALA A 126 14.83 -6.74 -12.08
CA ALA A 126 15.09 -6.34 -13.46
C ALA A 126 13.79 -5.95 -14.18
N ASN A 127 12.77 -6.83 -14.11
CA ASN A 127 11.46 -6.55 -14.70
C ASN A 127 10.76 -5.37 -14.03
N ILE A 128 10.72 -5.32 -12.69
CA ILE A 128 10.09 -4.20 -11.96
C ILE A 128 10.76 -2.88 -12.33
N SER A 129 12.09 -2.83 -12.38
CA SER A 129 12.82 -1.61 -12.75
C SER A 129 12.52 -1.20 -14.19
N GLN A 130 12.52 -2.17 -15.11
CA GLN A 130 12.19 -1.92 -16.51
C GLN A 130 10.78 -1.32 -16.66
N PHE A 131 9.76 -1.96 -16.09
CA PHE A 131 8.37 -1.50 -16.19
C PHE A 131 8.15 -0.17 -15.47
N ALA A 132 8.79 0.03 -14.31
CA ALA A 132 8.74 1.29 -13.59
C ALA A 132 9.33 2.44 -14.43
N LEU A 133 10.47 2.23 -15.08
CA LEU A 133 11.14 3.28 -15.86
C LEU A 133 10.47 3.52 -17.22
N SER A 134 9.86 2.50 -17.82
CA SER A 134 9.11 2.65 -19.08
C SER A 134 7.69 3.20 -18.88
N ASN A 135 7.23 3.39 -17.64
CA ASN A 135 5.85 3.74 -17.30
C ASN A 135 4.82 2.70 -17.78
N ASP A 136 5.22 1.42 -17.81
CA ASP A 136 4.33 0.29 -18.09
C ASP A 136 3.63 -0.18 -16.81
N LEU A 137 2.50 0.46 -16.50
CA LEU A 137 1.74 0.17 -15.29
C LEU A 137 1.23 -1.28 -15.26
N ASN A 138 0.83 -1.85 -16.40
CA ASN A 138 0.29 -3.21 -16.45
C ASN A 138 1.39 -4.25 -16.19
N GLY A 139 2.56 -4.08 -16.82
CA GLY A 139 3.73 -4.90 -16.56
C GLY A 139 4.17 -4.80 -15.10
N LEU A 140 4.22 -3.57 -14.56
CA LEU A 140 4.59 -3.32 -13.17
C LEU A 140 3.62 -4.00 -12.19
N LEU A 141 2.31 -3.89 -12.41
CA LEU A 141 1.29 -4.54 -11.60
C LEU A 141 1.42 -6.06 -11.64
N SER A 142 1.52 -6.64 -12.83
CA SER A 142 1.64 -8.09 -13.00
C SER A 142 2.88 -8.65 -12.30
N GLU A 143 4.02 -7.99 -12.44
CA GLU A 143 5.28 -8.44 -11.81
C GLU A 143 5.25 -8.26 -10.29
N THR A 144 4.66 -7.17 -9.80
CA THR A 144 4.52 -6.91 -8.36
C THR A 144 3.57 -7.92 -7.71
N SER A 145 2.45 -8.25 -8.35
CA SER A 145 1.53 -9.29 -7.86
C SER A 145 2.20 -10.66 -7.83
N SER A 146 2.89 -11.06 -8.91
CA SER A 146 3.63 -12.33 -8.93
C SER A 146 4.72 -12.39 -7.84
N SER A 147 5.41 -11.28 -7.59
CA SER A 147 6.39 -11.18 -6.52
C SER A 147 5.72 -11.30 -5.14
N PHE A 148 4.57 -10.64 -4.95
CA PHE A 148 3.80 -10.73 -3.70
C PHE A 148 3.36 -12.17 -3.40
N ASP A 149 2.84 -12.91 -4.38
CA ASP A 149 2.41 -14.30 -4.17
C ASP A 149 3.56 -15.18 -3.68
N LYS A 150 4.75 -15.04 -4.28
CA LYS A 150 5.96 -15.78 -3.87
C LYS A 150 6.42 -15.39 -2.47
N ILE A 151 6.43 -14.09 -2.17
CA ILE A 151 6.79 -13.56 -0.84
C ILE A 151 5.81 -14.06 0.22
N ASN A 152 4.51 -14.09 -0.11
CA ASN A 152 3.49 -14.54 0.81
C ASN A 152 3.66 -16.01 1.16
N GLN A 153 3.92 -16.87 0.16
CA GLN A 153 4.22 -18.28 0.42
C GLN A 153 5.48 -18.43 1.28
N GLU A 154 6.56 -17.69 0.98
CA GLU A 154 7.77 -17.71 1.81
C GLU A 154 7.48 -17.32 3.27
N PHE A 155 6.68 -16.28 3.50
CA PHE A 155 6.33 -15.86 4.86
C PHE A 155 5.42 -16.85 5.58
N ILE A 156 4.55 -17.57 4.86
CA ILE A 156 3.77 -18.68 5.43
C ILE A 156 4.71 -19.82 5.84
N ASP A 157 5.62 -20.24 4.96
CA ASP A 157 6.60 -21.30 5.20
C ASP A 157 7.50 -20.97 6.41
N GLN A 158 7.85 -19.69 6.59
CA GLN A 158 8.61 -19.19 7.74
C GLN A 158 7.79 -19.04 9.03
N GLN A 159 6.50 -19.39 9.03
CA GLN A 159 5.56 -19.15 10.14
C GLN A 159 5.44 -17.66 10.52
N LYS A 160 5.53 -16.77 9.52
CA LYS A 160 5.42 -15.32 9.64
C LYS A 160 4.36 -14.69 8.71
N PRO A 161 3.16 -15.26 8.54
CA PRO A 161 2.14 -14.73 7.62
C PRO A 161 1.73 -13.29 7.92
N GLN A 162 1.89 -12.83 9.17
CA GLN A 162 1.65 -11.45 9.57
C GLN A 162 2.49 -10.41 8.81
N LEU A 163 3.63 -10.80 8.24
CA LEU A 163 4.44 -9.89 7.42
C LEU A 163 3.77 -9.56 6.08
N SER A 164 3.11 -10.53 5.42
CA SER A 164 2.32 -10.29 4.21
C SER A 164 1.15 -9.35 4.49
N VAL A 165 0.46 -9.56 5.61
CA VAL A 165 -0.65 -8.71 6.05
C VAL A 165 -0.18 -7.26 6.26
N LEU A 166 1.01 -7.08 6.85
CA LEU A 166 1.59 -5.76 7.04
C LEU A 166 1.99 -5.08 5.72
N MET A 167 2.53 -5.83 4.76
CA MET A 167 2.80 -5.28 3.42
C MET A 167 1.54 -4.72 2.77
N LEU A 168 0.45 -5.47 2.79
CA LEU A 168 -0.83 -5.02 2.22
C LEU A 168 -1.40 -3.82 2.99
N THR A 169 -1.35 -3.88 4.32
CA THR A 169 -1.78 -2.79 5.20
C THR A 169 -1.02 -1.50 4.88
N GLY A 170 0.29 -1.59 4.66
CA GLY A 170 1.13 -0.45 4.32
C GLY A 170 0.73 0.20 3.00
N GLY A 171 0.52 -0.60 1.95
CA GLY A 171 0.13 -0.06 0.64
C GLY A 171 -1.25 0.61 0.66
N TRP A 172 -2.17 0.09 1.46
CA TRP A 172 -3.50 0.68 1.64
C TRP A 172 -3.49 1.93 2.49
N LEU A 173 -2.71 1.92 3.57
CA LEU A 173 -2.52 3.09 4.42
C LEU A 173 -1.97 4.25 3.60
N GLU A 174 -0.93 4.00 2.79
CA GLU A 174 -0.35 5.00 1.90
C GLU A 174 -1.37 5.49 0.87
N THR A 175 -2.10 4.57 0.23
CA THR A 175 -3.15 4.94 -0.74
C THR A 175 -4.22 5.85 -0.13
N LEU A 176 -4.71 5.51 1.06
CA LEU A 176 -5.69 6.33 1.78
C LEU A 176 -5.12 7.71 2.12
N TYR A 177 -3.85 7.76 2.52
CA TYR A 177 -3.15 9.01 2.77
C TYR A 177 -3.03 9.85 1.49
N LEU A 178 -2.54 9.29 0.38
CA LEU A 178 -2.46 9.96 -0.93
C LEU A 178 -3.84 10.47 -1.40
N THR A 179 -4.88 9.66 -1.23
CA THR A 179 -6.28 10.03 -1.54
C THR A 179 -6.75 11.22 -0.71
N CYS A 180 -6.50 11.20 0.59
CA CYS A 180 -6.87 12.30 1.48
C CYS A 180 -6.10 13.59 1.13
N GLN A 181 -4.82 13.47 0.77
CA GLN A 181 -3.99 14.61 0.36
C GLN A 181 -4.47 15.19 -0.98
N ALA A 182 -4.84 14.33 -1.94
CA ALA A 182 -5.47 14.72 -3.18
C ALA A 182 -6.80 15.47 -2.94
N ALA A 183 -7.71 14.89 -2.16
CA ALA A 183 -9.03 15.46 -1.85
C ALA A 183 -8.96 16.84 -1.18
N LYS A 184 -7.94 17.08 -0.33
CA LYS A 184 -7.71 18.41 0.27
C LYS A 184 -7.43 19.49 -0.78
N LYS A 185 -6.80 19.14 -1.91
CA LYS A 185 -6.44 20.05 -3.00
C LYS A 185 -7.58 20.26 -3.99
N THR A 186 -8.41 19.23 -4.22
CA THR A 186 -9.61 19.30 -5.08
C THR A 186 -10.82 19.96 -4.43
N ARG A 187 -10.66 20.61 -3.26
CA ARG A 187 -11.73 21.35 -2.57
C ARG A 187 -12.55 22.17 -3.59
N PRO A 188 -13.84 21.88 -3.76
CA PRO A 188 -14.57 22.45 -4.87
C PRO A 188 -14.82 23.94 -4.61
N LYS A 189 -14.54 24.77 -5.61
CA LYS A 189 -14.64 26.25 -5.56
C LYS A 189 -15.97 26.75 -4.99
N HIS A 190 -17.06 25.99 -5.12
CA HIS A 190 -18.39 26.36 -4.62
C HIS A 190 -18.54 26.33 -3.09
N LEU A 191 -17.65 25.66 -2.34
CA LEU A 191 -17.66 25.69 -0.88
C LEU A 191 -16.93 26.92 -0.31
N MET A 192 -16.11 27.61 -1.12
CA MET A 192 -15.47 28.87 -0.71
C MET A 192 -16.41 30.08 -0.80
N THR A 193 -17.46 30.02 -1.62
CA THR A 193 -18.51 31.05 -1.66
C THR A 193 -19.56 30.88 -0.54
N ALA A 194 -19.64 29.71 0.10
CA ALA A 194 -20.61 29.43 1.17
C ALA A 194 -20.10 29.74 2.59
N LEU A 195 -18.80 30.00 2.75
CA LEU A 195 -18.24 30.42 4.04
C LEU A 195 -18.00 31.93 4.00
N PRO A 196 -18.74 32.74 4.78
CA PRO A 196 -18.51 34.17 4.83
C PRO A 196 -17.09 34.41 5.35
N ASN A 197 -16.35 35.18 4.56
CA ASN A 197 -15.04 35.70 4.89
C ASN A 197 -15.15 36.47 6.21
N LYS A 198 -14.74 35.86 7.33
CA LYS A 198 -14.56 36.57 8.58
C LYS A 198 -13.12 37.08 8.60
N SER A 199 -13.00 38.36 8.26
CA SER A 199 -11.87 39.23 8.57
C SER A 199 -11.54 39.24 10.05
#